data_AF-A0AA39J768-F1
#
_entry.id   AF-A0AA39J768-F1
#
_cell.length_a   1.000
_cell.length_b   1.000
_cell.length_c   1.000
_cell.angle_alpha   90.00
_cell.angle_beta   90.00
_cell.angle_gamma   90.00
#
_symmetry.space_group_name_H-M   'P 1'
#
loop_
_entity.id
_entity.type
_entity.pdbx_description
1 polymer ?
#
loop_
_entity_poly.entity_id
_entity_poly.type
_entity_poly.pdbx_seq_one_letter_code
_entity_poly.pdbx_strand_id
1 'polypeptide(L)'
;MSASPQISATYRWACHQGGDDLPVEFFFNLDYNTGPQLGIGWASITAGNGTRSSSQTSYLGPTLIDWPNSYVPIHAHVTRILPSGNTNITFVALEFTHDAGDIILSAGVIGTPHILFHSGIGDSSELVDLGIPSILNLSDVGKNLSNHVGRDILFIIDDAKAVENVYFENAAFQRDPLASWQSNRMGFLTTGLINQLGFPRIPNNTGGWHDEPCAGIETACYELVF
;
A
#
# COMPACT_ATOMS: atom_id res chain seq x y z
N MET A 1 16.90 6.78 -24.89
CA MET A 1 16.08 6.06 -25.90
C MET A 1 14.63 6.33 -25.57
N SER A 2 13.83 6.71 -26.57
CA SER A 2 12.43 7.12 -26.42
C SER A 2 11.63 6.05 -25.67
N ALA A 3 10.77 6.48 -24.74
CA ALA A 3 9.71 5.63 -24.20
C ALA A 3 9.00 4.91 -25.36
N SER A 4 8.72 3.62 -25.19
CA SER A 4 8.01 2.80 -26.16
C SER A 4 6.79 3.55 -26.71
N PRO A 5 6.57 3.63 -28.05
CA PRO A 5 5.41 4.31 -28.65
C PRO A 5 4.05 3.68 -28.31
N GLN A 6 4.05 2.64 -27.47
CA GLN A 6 2.92 1.76 -27.23
C GLN A 6 2.42 1.73 -25.79
N ILE A 7 2.99 2.56 -24.90
CA ILE A 7 2.28 2.85 -23.66
C ILE A 7 1.09 3.74 -24.02
N SER A 8 -0.04 3.05 -24.15
CA SER A 8 -1.40 3.55 -23.93
C SER A 8 -2.09 4.24 -25.11
N ALA A 9 -2.89 3.45 -25.85
CA ALA A 9 -3.99 3.99 -26.66
C ALA A 9 -4.95 4.81 -25.78
N THR A 10 -5.07 4.45 -24.50
CA THR A 10 -5.80 5.19 -23.44
C THR A 10 -5.19 6.57 -23.15
N TYR A 11 -3.86 6.74 -23.25
CA TYR A 11 -3.10 7.98 -23.04
C TYR A 11 -3.25 8.93 -24.22
N ARG A 12 -3.19 8.41 -25.45
CA ARG A 12 -3.53 9.21 -26.65
C ARG A 12 -4.99 9.64 -26.63
N TRP A 13 -5.89 8.78 -26.17
CA TRP A 13 -7.30 9.12 -26.05
C TRP A 13 -7.54 10.18 -24.97
N ALA A 14 -7.03 9.99 -23.73
CA ALA A 14 -7.28 10.92 -22.63
C ALA A 14 -6.51 12.26 -22.69
N CYS A 15 -5.24 12.25 -23.12
CA CYS A 15 -4.41 13.47 -23.12
C CYS A 15 -4.40 14.24 -24.46
N HIS A 16 -4.70 13.59 -25.60
CA HIS A 16 -4.58 14.25 -26.92
C HIS A 16 -5.90 14.39 -27.69
N GLN A 17 -6.95 13.63 -27.40
CA GLN A 17 -8.26 13.75 -28.06
C GLN A 17 -9.42 14.01 -27.09
N GLY A 18 -9.25 13.70 -25.81
CA GLY A 18 -10.30 13.76 -24.79
C GLY A 18 -10.54 15.12 -24.15
N GLY A 19 -9.82 16.16 -24.55
CA GLY A 19 -10.00 17.51 -24.00
C GLY A 19 -11.42 18.06 -24.20
N ASP A 20 -12.11 17.61 -25.26
CA ASP A 20 -13.49 18.00 -25.58
C ASP A 20 -14.51 16.84 -25.50
N ASP A 21 -14.05 15.57 -25.47
CA ASP A 21 -14.91 14.37 -25.59
C ASP A 21 -14.97 13.48 -24.34
N LEU A 22 -14.14 13.72 -23.32
CA LEU A 22 -14.25 12.99 -22.06
C LEU A 22 -15.35 13.60 -21.19
N PRO A 23 -16.19 12.78 -20.55
CA PRO A 23 -17.04 13.26 -19.46
C PRO A 23 -16.19 14.04 -18.46
N VAL A 24 -16.77 15.07 -17.85
CA VAL A 24 -16.18 15.91 -16.77
C VAL A 24 -15.55 15.10 -15.63
N GLU A 25 -15.85 13.80 -15.56
CA GLU A 25 -15.38 12.83 -14.58
C GLU A 25 -13.92 12.35 -14.81
N PHE A 26 -13.35 12.49 -16.03
CA PHE A 26 -12.06 11.88 -16.40
C PHE A 26 -10.99 12.87 -16.91
N PHE A 27 -11.03 14.12 -16.46
CA PHE A 27 -10.01 15.11 -16.84
C PHE A 27 -8.60 14.72 -16.34
N PHE A 28 -7.56 15.20 -17.03
CA PHE A 28 -6.18 14.91 -16.64
C PHE A 28 -5.76 15.69 -15.39
N ASN A 29 -5.26 14.98 -14.38
CA ASN A 29 -4.64 15.55 -13.19
C ASN A 29 -3.13 15.29 -13.23
N LEU A 30 -2.36 16.37 -13.29
CA LEU A 30 -0.89 16.28 -13.37
C LEU A 30 -0.29 15.65 -12.12
N ASP A 31 -0.84 15.95 -10.94
CA ASP A 31 -0.38 15.41 -9.66
C ASP A 31 -1.53 15.42 -8.64
N TYR A 32 -2.11 14.24 -8.45
CA TYR A 32 -3.20 14.00 -7.51
C TYR A 32 -2.78 14.11 -6.03
N ASN A 33 -1.48 14.28 -5.74
CA ASN A 33 -0.97 14.48 -4.36
C ASN A 33 -0.94 15.96 -3.93
N THR A 34 -1.37 16.89 -4.80
CA THR A 34 -1.36 18.34 -4.51
C THR A 34 -2.52 18.83 -3.64
N GLY A 35 -3.49 17.96 -3.35
CA GLY A 35 -4.70 18.26 -2.57
C GLY A 35 -5.95 17.80 -3.32
N PRO A 36 -6.34 18.45 -4.42
CA PRO A 36 -7.42 17.98 -5.29
C PRO A 36 -7.01 16.68 -6.00
N GLN A 37 -7.67 15.57 -5.64
CA GLN A 37 -7.29 14.25 -6.14
C GLN A 37 -7.97 13.88 -7.46
N LEU A 38 -9.11 14.52 -7.77
CA LEU A 38 -10.00 14.15 -8.87
C LEU A 38 -9.30 14.14 -10.24
N GLY A 39 -9.78 13.26 -11.12
CA GLY A 39 -9.27 13.10 -12.49
C GLY A 39 -8.35 11.88 -12.65
N ILE A 40 -7.66 11.81 -13.78
CA ILE A 40 -6.74 10.73 -14.14
C ILE A 40 -5.31 11.27 -14.19
N GLY A 41 -4.38 10.63 -13.50
CA GLY A 41 -2.98 11.03 -13.45
C GLY A 41 -2.01 9.87 -13.57
N TRP A 42 -0.71 10.21 -13.66
CA TRP A 42 0.36 9.21 -13.67
C TRP A 42 0.59 8.65 -12.27
N ALA A 43 0.63 7.32 -12.18
CA ALA A 43 0.91 6.64 -10.92
C ALA A 43 2.35 6.94 -10.46
N SER A 44 2.47 7.44 -9.24
CA SER A 44 3.76 7.51 -8.55
C SER A 44 4.08 6.16 -7.92
N ILE A 45 5.31 5.67 -8.11
CA ILE A 45 5.77 4.41 -7.52
C ILE A 45 6.98 4.63 -6.62
N THR A 46 7.09 3.85 -5.55
CA THR A 46 8.26 3.85 -4.66
C THR A 46 9.39 3.03 -5.28
N ALA A 47 10.08 3.62 -6.27
CA ALA A 47 11.21 3.00 -6.96
C ALA A 47 12.33 4.03 -7.22
N GLY A 48 13.58 3.55 -7.28
CA GLY A 48 14.75 4.35 -7.61
C GLY A 48 15.79 3.49 -8.32
N ASN A 49 16.45 4.04 -9.35
CA ASN A 49 17.42 3.32 -10.18
C ASN A 49 16.90 1.96 -10.67
N GLY A 50 15.66 1.94 -11.19
CA GLY A 50 15.01 0.73 -11.70
C GLY A 50 14.73 -0.35 -10.65
N THR A 51 14.82 -0.06 -9.35
CA THR A 51 14.64 -1.02 -8.26
C THR A 51 13.63 -0.52 -7.24
N ARG A 52 12.91 -1.43 -6.58
CA ARG A 52 12.00 -1.11 -5.47
C ARG A 52 12.72 -0.32 -4.39
N SER A 53 12.11 0.78 -3.96
CA SER A 53 12.46 1.49 -2.73
C SER A 53 11.48 1.06 -1.62
N SER A 54 11.98 0.27 -0.68
CA SER A 54 11.22 -0.22 0.49
C SER A 54 11.65 0.48 1.77
N SER A 55 10.85 0.39 2.84
CA SER A 55 11.24 0.91 4.16
C SER A 55 12.56 0.30 4.65
N GLN A 56 12.82 -0.98 4.37
CA GLN A 56 14.09 -1.62 4.71
C GLN A 56 15.27 -1.00 3.95
N THR A 57 15.18 -0.85 2.63
CA THR A 57 16.28 -0.28 1.82
C THR A 57 16.52 1.20 2.14
N SER A 58 15.46 1.94 2.50
CA SER A 58 15.53 3.39 2.75
C SER A 58 15.95 3.75 4.17
N TYR A 59 15.48 2.99 5.18
CA TYR A 59 15.72 3.30 6.59
C TYR A 59 16.64 2.30 7.30
N LEU A 60 16.64 1.03 6.90
CA LEU A 60 17.49 -0.04 7.46
C LEU A 60 18.61 -0.44 6.47
N GLY A 61 19.20 0.55 5.78
CA GLY A 61 20.31 0.32 4.87
C GLY A 61 21.61 -0.10 5.59
N PRO A 62 22.67 -0.48 4.86
CA PRO A 62 23.92 -1.00 5.45
C PRO A 62 24.48 -0.12 6.57
N THR A 63 24.49 1.20 6.37
CA THR A 63 24.97 2.17 7.35
C THR A 63 24.25 2.09 8.71
N LEU A 64 22.93 1.85 8.71
CA LEU A 64 22.14 1.82 9.95
C LEU A 64 22.12 0.43 10.59
N ILE A 65 22.30 -0.63 9.78
CA ILE A 65 22.54 -1.98 10.30
C ILE A 65 23.89 -2.03 11.04
N ASP A 66 24.90 -1.33 10.54
CA ASP A 66 26.24 -1.27 11.13
C ASP A 66 26.34 -0.31 12.33
N TRP A 67 25.25 0.35 12.73
CA TRP A 67 25.26 1.23 13.90
C TRP A 67 25.47 0.46 15.19
N PRO A 68 26.41 0.87 16.08
CA PRO A 68 26.79 0.08 17.27
C PRO A 68 25.67 -0.27 18.25
N ASN A 69 24.57 0.51 18.24
CA ASN A 69 23.43 0.33 19.13
C ASN A 69 22.15 -0.09 18.38
N SER A 70 22.28 -0.57 17.15
CA SER A 70 21.17 -1.03 16.31
C SER A 70 21.23 -2.55 16.20
N TYR A 71 20.10 -3.20 16.49
CA TYR A 71 19.97 -4.65 16.39
C TYR A 71 18.68 -4.97 15.64
N VAL A 72 18.80 -5.71 14.54
CA VAL A 72 17.67 -6.08 13.69
C VAL A 72 17.51 -7.61 13.71
N PRO A 73 16.85 -8.18 14.73
CA PRO A 73 16.61 -9.61 14.77
C PRO A 73 15.60 -10.00 13.67
N ILE A 74 16.00 -10.92 12.79
CA ILE A 74 15.10 -11.56 11.82
C ILE A 74 14.64 -12.91 12.34
N HIS A 75 13.50 -13.39 11.84
CA HIS A 75 12.86 -14.63 12.32
C HIS A 75 12.54 -14.60 13.84
N ALA A 76 12.35 -13.40 14.41
CA ALA A 76 11.91 -13.19 15.78
C ALA A 76 10.45 -12.71 15.77
N HIS A 77 9.53 -13.60 16.08
CA HIS A 77 8.10 -13.30 16.08
C HIS A 77 7.66 -12.86 17.48
N VAL A 78 7.16 -11.62 17.58
CA VAL A 78 6.64 -11.08 18.84
C VAL A 78 5.22 -11.60 19.06
N THR A 79 4.99 -12.23 20.20
CA THR A 79 3.70 -12.83 20.60
C THR A 79 2.95 -11.95 21.60
N ARG A 80 3.65 -11.35 22.56
CA ARG A 80 3.11 -10.43 23.57
C ARG A 80 4.16 -9.49 24.14
N ILE A 81 3.70 -8.38 24.73
CA ILE A 81 4.47 -7.47 25.58
C ILE A 81 4.27 -7.85 27.06
N LEU A 82 5.34 -7.76 27.85
CA LEU A 82 5.35 -8.19 29.24
C LEU A 82 5.29 -6.98 30.19
N PRO A 83 4.40 -6.99 31.20
CA PRO A 83 4.29 -5.91 32.17
C PRO A 83 5.48 -5.93 33.14
N SER A 84 5.81 -4.77 33.73
CA SER A 84 6.93 -4.62 34.68
C SER A 84 6.70 -5.23 36.07
N GLY A 85 5.53 -5.83 36.31
CA GLY A 85 5.19 -6.51 37.57
C GLY A 85 4.63 -5.62 38.68
N ASN A 86 4.57 -4.30 38.47
CA ASN A 86 3.92 -3.32 39.33
C ASN A 86 2.55 -2.94 38.74
N THR A 87 1.63 -2.44 39.56
CA THR A 87 0.25 -2.02 39.17
C THR A 87 0.19 -0.85 38.18
N ASN A 88 1.32 -0.44 37.61
CA ASN A 88 1.39 0.58 36.59
C ASN A 88 1.31 -0.07 35.21
N ILE A 89 0.66 0.63 34.28
CA ILE A 89 0.61 0.28 32.85
C ILE A 89 2.00 0.56 32.26
N THR A 90 2.98 -0.27 32.62
CA THR A 90 4.36 -0.19 32.15
C THR A 90 4.76 -1.54 31.61
N PHE A 91 5.22 -1.56 30.36
CA PHE A 91 5.70 -2.77 29.67
C PHE A 91 7.20 -2.62 29.45
N VAL A 92 7.98 -3.58 29.93
CA VAL A 92 9.45 -3.49 29.98
C VAL A 92 10.14 -4.61 29.21
N ALA A 93 9.38 -5.53 28.63
CA ALA A 93 9.95 -6.69 27.97
C ALA A 93 9.05 -7.19 26.85
N LEU A 94 9.66 -7.88 25.91
CA LEU A 94 8.99 -8.69 24.89
C LEU A 94 9.17 -10.15 25.28
N GLU A 95 8.30 -11.06 24.84
CA GLU A 95 8.45 -12.48 25.19
C GLU A 95 9.78 -13.12 24.73
N PHE A 96 10.57 -12.43 23.90
CA PHE A 96 11.92 -12.84 23.49
C PHE A 96 13.06 -11.92 24.00
N THR A 97 12.77 -10.81 24.71
CA THR A 97 13.79 -9.89 25.30
C THR A 97 13.37 -9.42 26.69
N HIS A 98 14.25 -9.54 27.69
CA HIS A 98 13.88 -9.32 29.09
C HIS A 98 13.92 -7.86 29.58
N ASP A 99 14.54 -6.95 28.83
CA ASP A 99 14.58 -5.52 29.17
C ASP A 99 14.45 -4.66 27.89
N ALA A 100 13.58 -3.67 27.96
CA ALA A 100 13.33 -2.66 26.94
C ALA A 100 13.07 -1.31 27.64
N GLY A 101 13.54 -0.23 27.01
CA GLY A 101 13.09 1.13 27.34
C GLY A 101 11.67 1.35 26.81
N ASP A 102 11.51 2.27 25.87
CA ASP A 102 10.23 2.46 25.20
C ASP A 102 10.00 1.36 24.13
N ILE A 103 8.80 0.77 24.15
CA ILE A 103 8.38 -0.23 23.16
C ILE A 103 7.46 0.43 22.15
N ILE A 104 7.84 0.38 20.87
CA ILE A 104 7.02 0.85 19.74
C ILE A 104 6.48 -0.36 18.99
N LEU A 105 5.15 -0.51 18.98
CA LEU A 105 4.47 -1.60 18.28
C LEU A 105 4.18 -1.22 16.81
N SER A 106 4.95 -1.80 15.89
CA SER A 106 4.82 -1.57 14.44
C SER A 106 4.47 -2.85 13.67
N ALA A 107 3.61 -3.71 14.25
CA ALA A 107 3.23 -5.00 13.68
C ALA A 107 2.08 -4.93 12.65
N GLY A 108 1.73 -3.72 12.19
CA GLY A 108 0.67 -3.48 11.21
C GLY A 108 -0.75 -3.59 11.78
N VAL A 109 -1.75 -3.28 10.95
CA VAL A 109 -3.17 -3.18 11.36
C VAL A 109 -3.75 -4.49 11.90
N ILE A 110 -3.18 -5.64 11.55
CA ILE A 110 -3.60 -6.97 12.05
C ILE A 110 -2.72 -7.43 13.21
N GLY A 111 -1.39 -7.33 13.06
CA GLY A 111 -0.45 -7.86 14.06
C GLY A 111 -0.43 -7.06 15.35
N THR A 112 -0.55 -5.72 15.28
CA THR A 112 -0.56 -4.86 16.47
C THR A 112 -1.72 -5.19 17.43
N PRO A 113 -3.01 -5.19 17.00
CA PRO A 113 -4.10 -5.53 17.92
C PRO A 113 -4.00 -6.98 18.43
N HIS A 114 -3.49 -7.92 17.62
CA HIS A 114 -3.26 -9.29 18.06
C HIS A 114 -2.25 -9.39 19.21
N ILE A 115 -1.12 -8.69 19.11
CA ILE A 115 -0.11 -8.63 20.19
C ILE A 115 -0.72 -7.96 21.43
N LEU A 116 -1.48 -6.87 21.27
CA LEU A 116 -2.14 -6.18 22.38
C LEU A 116 -3.12 -7.10 23.11
N PHE A 117 -3.96 -7.85 22.39
CA PHE A 117 -4.86 -8.83 22.99
C PHE A 117 -4.10 -9.88 23.80
N HIS A 118 -3.06 -10.50 23.23
CA HIS A 118 -2.21 -11.47 23.94
C HIS A 118 -1.42 -10.89 25.12
N SER A 119 -1.37 -9.56 25.21
CA SER A 119 -0.76 -8.82 26.31
C SER A 119 -1.77 -8.35 27.35
N GLY A 120 -3.04 -8.76 27.23
CA GLY A 120 -4.12 -8.38 28.13
C GLY A 120 -4.62 -6.96 27.92
N ILE A 121 -4.45 -6.38 26.72
CA ILE A 121 -4.90 -5.04 26.36
C ILE A 121 -5.97 -5.13 25.28
N GLY A 122 -7.21 -4.79 25.63
CA GLY A 122 -8.36 -4.93 24.74
C GLY A 122 -9.67 -4.79 25.49
N ASP A 123 -10.79 -5.12 24.85
CA ASP A 123 -12.07 -5.20 25.56
C ASP A 123 -12.00 -6.30 26.63
N SER A 124 -12.21 -5.95 27.89
CA SER A 124 -12.08 -6.91 28.98
C SER A 124 -13.01 -8.12 28.87
N SER A 125 -14.21 -7.97 28.29
CA SER A 125 -15.13 -9.09 28.12
C SER A 125 -14.67 -10.04 27.03
N GLU A 126 -14.21 -9.52 25.89
CA GLU A 126 -13.65 -10.33 24.80
C GLU A 126 -12.37 -11.06 25.24
N LEU A 127 -11.51 -10.40 26.01
CA LEU A 127 -10.30 -11.03 26.56
C LEU A 127 -10.64 -12.20 27.50
N VAL A 128 -11.65 -12.04 28.36
CA VAL A 128 -12.11 -13.10 29.26
C VAL A 128 -12.65 -14.30 28.48
N ASP A 129 -13.43 -14.07 27.43
CA ASP A 129 -13.97 -15.13 26.56
C ASP A 129 -12.84 -15.90 25.84
N LEU A 130 -11.72 -15.25 25.57
CA LEU A 130 -10.51 -15.85 25.00
C LEU A 130 -9.58 -16.49 26.05
N GLY A 131 -9.94 -16.43 27.34
CA GLY A 131 -9.12 -16.97 28.43
C GLY A 131 -7.87 -16.13 28.72
N ILE A 132 -7.85 -14.86 28.33
CA ILE A 132 -6.73 -13.94 28.52
C ILE A 132 -7.01 -13.01 29.71
N PRO A 133 -6.12 -12.92 30.71
CA PRO A 133 -6.25 -11.96 31.80
C PRO A 133 -6.21 -10.52 31.27
N SER A 134 -7.26 -9.74 31.55
CA SER A 134 -7.29 -8.31 31.20
C SER A 134 -6.40 -7.50 32.14
N ILE A 135 -5.37 -6.86 31.57
CA ILE A 135 -4.48 -5.90 32.25
C ILE A 135 -5.02 -4.48 32.08
N LEU A 136 -5.48 -4.14 30.87
CA LEU A 136 -5.98 -2.82 30.54
C LEU A 136 -7.20 -2.92 29.61
N ASN A 137 -8.32 -2.38 30.07
CA ASN A 137 -9.55 -2.31 29.26
C ASN A 137 -9.44 -1.18 28.22
N LEU A 138 -9.23 -1.54 26.96
CA LEU A 138 -9.26 -0.64 25.81
C LEU A 138 -10.12 -1.28 24.71
N SER A 139 -11.42 -1.03 24.76
CA SER A 139 -12.41 -1.67 23.90
C SER A 139 -12.23 -1.42 22.40
N ASP A 140 -11.51 -0.34 22.04
CA ASP A 140 -11.27 0.03 20.64
C ASP A 140 -10.15 -0.77 19.97
N VAL A 141 -9.36 -1.53 20.75
CA VAL A 141 -8.29 -2.38 20.19
C VAL A 141 -8.90 -3.40 19.23
N GLY A 142 -8.39 -3.44 18.00
CA GLY A 142 -8.88 -4.33 16.94
C GLY A 142 -10.23 -3.92 16.34
N LYS A 143 -10.80 -2.78 16.75
CA LYS A 143 -12.02 -2.21 16.14
C LYS A 143 -11.67 -1.20 15.06
N ASN A 144 -12.70 -0.68 14.39
CA ASN A 144 -12.59 0.34 13.35
C ASN A 144 -11.67 -0.04 12.17
N LEU A 145 -11.61 -1.33 11.83
CA LEU A 145 -10.90 -1.78 10.63
C LEU A 145 -11.62 -1.26 9.39
N SER A 146 -10.95 -0.37 8.66
CA SER A 146 -11.38 0.12 7.35
C SER A 146 -10.39 -0.33 6.28
N ASN A 147 -10.90 -0.74 5.13
CA ASN A 147 -10.09 -1.13 3.99
C ASN A 147 -10.82 -0.74 2.69
N HIS A 148 -10.05 -0.49 1.63
CA HIS A 148 -10.62 -0.29 0.30
C HIS A 148 -11.03 -1.65 -0.27
N VAL A 149 -12.29 -1.81 -0.66
CA VAL A 149 -12.76 -3.01 -1.35
C VAL A 149 -12.49 -2.85 -2.84
N GLY A 150 -11.72 -3.77 -3.42
CA GLY A 150 -11.42 -3.80 -4.85
C GLY A 150 -12.25 -4.81 -5.63
N ARG A 151 -12.41 -4.55 -6.94
CA ARG A 151 -12.92 -5.51 -7.92
C ARG A 151 -12.15 -5.36 -9.22
N ASP A 152 -11.63 -6.48 -9.71
CA ASP A 152 -10.93 -6.53 -10.99
C ASP A 152 -11.94 -6.75 -12.11
N ILE A 153 -11.84 -5.93 -13.16
CA ILE A 153 -12.58 -6.11 -14.41
C ILE A 153 -11.55 -6.38 -15.49
N LEU A 154 -11.57 -7.60 -16.02
CA LEU A 154 -10.60 -8.07 -17.00
C LEU A 154 -11.15 -7.84 -18.41
N PHE A 155 -10.37 -7.16 -19.25
CA PHE A 155 -10.67 -6.98 -20.65
C PHE A 155 -9.64 -7.72 -21.49
N ILE A 156 -10.10 -8.51 -22.46
CA ILE A 156 -9.21 -9.12 -23.44
C ILE A 156 -8.91 -8.07 -24.50
N ILE A 157 -7.63 -7.74 -24.66
CA ILE A 157 -7.15 -6.83 -25.69
C ILE A 157 -6.52 -7.62 -26.82
N ASP A 158 -6.98 -7.38 -28.05
CA ASP A 158 -6.36 -7.91 -29.27
C ASP A 158 -5.18 -7.00 -29.68
N ASP A 159 -4.17 -6.94 -28.81
CA ASP A 159 -2.91 -6.25 -29.08
C ASP A 159 -1.74 -7.20 -28.80
N ALA A 160 -1.17 -7.74 -29.87
CA ALA A 160 0.02 -8.60 -29.84
C ALA A 160 1.27 -7.88 -29.30
N LYS A 161 1.18 -6.57 -29.04
CA LYS A 161 2.27 -5.74 -28.51
C LYS A 161 1.99 -5.19 -27.11
N ALA A 162 0.88 -5.57 -26.49
CA ALA A 162 0.71 -5.35 -25.06
C ALA A 162 1.87 -6.03 -24.32
N VAL A 163 2.61 -5.26 -23.52
CA VAL A 163 3.92 -5.69 -23.03
C VAL A 163 3.78 -6.86 -22.05
N GLU A 164 2.63 -6.95 -21.38
CA GLU A 164 2.23 -8.05 -20.51
C GLU A 164 2.03 -9.34 -21.31
N ASN A 165 1.29 -9.29 -22.44
CA ASN A 165 1.10 -10.45 -23.32
C ASN A 165 2.45 -10.95 -23.86
N VAL A 166 3.30 -10.02 -24.31
CA VAL A 166 4.63 -10.36 -24.81
C VAL A 166 5.51 -10.96 -23.70
N TYR A 167 5.43 -10.45 -22.47
CA TYR A 167 6.20 -10.98 -21.34
C TYR A 167 5.71 -12.36 -20.88
N PHE A 168 4.41 -12.57 -20.71
CA PHE A 168 3.88 -13.82 -20.18
C PHE A 168 3.88 -14.96 -21.20
N GLU A 169 3.79 -14.67 -22.50
CA GLU A 169 3.67 -15.69 -23.55
C GLU A 169 4.98 -16.03 -24.26
N ASN A 170 6.04 -15.22 -24.11
CA ASN A 170 7.29 -15.40 -24.83
C ASN A 170 8.51 -15.57 -23.90
N ALA A 171 8.90 -16.83 -23.68
CA ALA A 171 10.07 -17.17 -22.85
C ALA A 171 11.41 -16.59 -23.37
N ALA A 172 11.54 -16.31 -24.68
CA ALA A 172 12.71 -15.61 -25.20
C ALA A 172 12.70 -14.13 -24.78
N PHE A 173 11.53 -13.49 -24.83
CA PHE A 173 11.34 -12.13 -24.33
C PHE A 173 11.44 -12.03 -22.81
N GLN A 174 11.34 -13.11 -22.02
CA GLN A 174 11.58 -13.03 -20.57
C GLN A 174 13.06 -12.90 -20.21
N ARG A 175 13.97 -13.38 -21.07
CA ARG A 175 15.42 -13.37 -20.80
C ARG A 175 16.04 -11.99 -21.04
N ASP A 176 15.62 -11.28 -22.08
CA ASP A 176 16.22 -10.00 -22.47
C ASP A 176 15.96 -8.87 -21.44
N PRO A 177 14.76 -8.70 -20.85
CA PRO A 177 14.48 -7.73 -19.81
C PRO A 177 15.28 -7.96 -18.53
N LEU A 178 15.52 -9.22 -18.15
CA LEU A 178 16.38 -9.53 -17.01
C LEU A 178 17.82 -9.12 -17.28
N ALA A 179 18.36 -9.45 -18.45
CA ALA A 179 19.70 -9.06 -18.85
C ALA A 179 19.86 -7.53 -18.93
N SER A 180 18.86 -6.83 -19.47
CA SER A 180 18.81 -5.35 -19.47
C SER A 180 18.83 -4.82 -18.05
N TRP A 181 17.92 -5.28 -17.19
CA TRP A 181 17.84 -4.82 -15.80
C TRP A 181 19.12 -5.09 -15.00
N GLN A 182 19.77 -6.23 -15.21
CA GLN A 182 21.04 -6.58 -14.57
C GLN A 182 22.20 -5.71 -15.06
N SER A 183 22.24 -5.38 -16.36
CA SER A 183 23.35 -4.63 -16.95
C SER A 183 23.27 -3.13 -16.70
N ASN A 184 22.08 -2.54 -16.74
CA ASN A 184 21.93 -1.07 -16.70
C ASN A 184 20.72 -0.58 -15.90
N ARG A 185 19.97 -1.47 -15.22
CA ARG A 185 18.75 -1.12 -14.47
C ARG A 185 17.67 -0.46 -15.35
N MET A 186 17.56 -0.87 -16.61
CA MET A 186 16.52 -0.42 -17.55
C MET A 186 15.71 -1.61 -18.08
N GLY A 187 14.59 -1.30 -18.73
CA GLY A 187 13.76 -2.27 -19.44
C GLY A 187 12.47 -2.57 -18.71
N PHE A 188 11.70 -3.54 -19.20
CA PHE A 188 10.35 -3.83 -18.70
C PHE A 188 10.30 -4.07 -17.19
N LEU A 189 11.30 -4.72 -16.60
CA LEU A 189 11.34 -5.02 -15.16
C LEU A 189 11.47 -3.78 -14.25
N THR A 190 11.67 -2.59 -14.80
CA THR A 190 11.66 -1.34 -14.02
C THR A 190 10.26 -0.74 -13.90
N THR A 191 9.29 -1.23 -14.65
CA THR A 191 7.93 -0.69 -14.67
C THR A 191 7.14 -1.15 -13.45
N GLY A 192 6.31 -0.27 -12.91
CA GLY A 192 5.26 -0.66 -11.98
C GLY A 192 4.17 -1.45 -12.71
N LEU A 193 3.34 -2.17 -11.95
CA LEU A 193 2.15 -2.84 -12.48
C LEU A 193 1.07 -1.86 -12.94
N ILE A 194 1.14 -0.62 -12.47
CA ILE A 194 0.13 0.42 -12.63
C ILE A 194 0.86 1.65 -13.15
N ASN A 195 0.38 2.20 -14.25
CA ASN A 195 0.96 3.41 -14.83
C ASN A 195 0.03 4.62 -14.65
N GLN A 196 -1.27 4.40 -14.49
CA GLN A 196 -2.24 5.48 -14.30
C GLN A 196 -3.23 5.14 -13.19
N LEU A 197 -3.65 6.18 -12.48
CA LEU A 197 -4.71 6.10 -11.48
C LEU A 197 -5.79 7.12 -11.85
N GLY A 198 -7.05 6.72 -11.68
CA GLY A 198 -8.21 7.57 -11.82
C GLY A 198 -8.93 7.73 -10.49
N PHE A 199 -9.36 8.95 -10.19
CA PHE A 199 -10.05 9.32 -8.96
C PHE A 199 -11.40 9.99 -9.28
N PRO A 200 -12.35 9.26 -9.88
CA PRO A 200 -13.66 9.79 -10.25
C PRO A 200 -14.63 9.91 -9.06
N ARG A 201 -15.73 10.64 -9.31
CA ARG A 201 -16.86 10.76 -8.39
C ARG A 201 -18.13 10.28 -9.06
N ILE A 202 -18.96 9.59 -8.27
CA ILE A 202 -20.32 9.26 -8.69
C ILE A 202 -21.11 10.59 -8.78
N PRO A 203 -21.84 10.85 -9.88
CA PRO A 203 -22.64 12.06 -10.00
C PRO A 203 -23.65 12.23 -8.85
N ASN A 204 -23.84 13.45 -8.36
CA ASN A 204 -24.72 13.71 -7.21
C ASN A 204 -26.20 13.39 -7.49
N ASN A 205 -26.61 13.26 -8.75
CA ASN A 205 -27.97 12.89 -9.17
C ASN A 205 -28.18 11.38 -9.35
N THR A 206 -27.14 10.56 -9.12
CA THR A 206 -27.25 9.11 -9.12
C THR A 206 -27.94 8.71 -7.81
N GLY A 207 -29.27 8.66 -7.83
CA GLY A 207 -30.07 8.35 -6.64
C GLY A 207 -29.64 7.05 -5.97
N GLY A 208 -29.77 6.97 -4.65
CA GLY A 208 -29.39 5.78 -3.85
C GLY A 208 -28.51 6.06 -2.64
N TRP A 209 -28.00 7.29 -2.50
CA TRP A 209 -27.21 7.73 -1.35
C TRP A 209 -28.01 8.73 -0.52
N HIS A 210 -28.05 8.53 0.80
CA HIS A 210 -28.73 9.43 1.73
C HIS A 210 -27.84 10.61 2.16
N ASP A 211 -26.51 10.45 2.10
CA ASP A 211 -25.48 11.42 2.46
C ASP A 211 -24.31 11.40 1.46
N GLU A 212 -23.37 12.36 1.57
CA GLU A 212 -22.13 12.38 0.79
C GLU A 212 -21.34 11.07 1.02
N PRO A 213 -21.12 10.23 -0.01
CA PRO A 213 -20.53 8.90 0.18
C PRO A 213 -19.01 8.94 0.36
N CYS A 214 -18.39 10.11 0.24
CA CYS A 214 -16.94 10.29 0.14
C CYS A 214 -16.48 11.28 1.23
N ALA A 215 -15.18 11.39 1.52
CA ALA A 215 -14.71 12.22 2.64
C ALA A 215 -14.97 13.73 2.46
N GLY A 216 -15.37 14.15 1.26
CA GLY A 216 -15.76 15.50 0.90
C GLY A 216 -15.98 15.63 -0.62
N ILE A 217 -16.45 16.80 -1.06
CA ILE A 217 -16.79 17.05 -2.48
C ILE A 217 -15.58 17.02 -3.44
N GLU A 218 -14.37 17.16 -2.90
CA GLU A 218 -13.11 17.11 -3.67
C GLU A 218 -12.43 15.73 -3.61
N THR A 219 -13.04 14.76 -2.92
CA THR A 219 -12.51 13.41 -2.78
C THR A 219 -13.21 12.47 -3.75
N ALA A 220 -12.44 11.54 -4.33
CA ALA A 220 -12.99 10.51 -5.18
C ALA A 220 -13.88 9.54 -4.40
N CYS A 221 -14.83 8.95 -5.12
CA CYS A 221 -15.73 7.96 -4.57
C CYS A 221 -15.28 6.53 -4.87
N TYR A 222 -14.46 6.36 -5.89
CA TYR A 222 -13.80 5.12 -6.22
C TYR A 222 -12.47 5.41 -6.91
N GLU A 223 -11.57 4.43 -6.87
CA GLU A 223 -10.27 4.47 -7.53
C GLU A 223 -10.31 3.55 -8.75
N LEU A 224 -9.83 4.04 -9.89
CA LEU A 224 -9.58 3.25 -11.08
C LEU A 224 -8.08 3.05 -11.21
N VAL A 225 -7.68 1.81 -11.46
CA VAL A 225 -6.29 1.39 -11.55
C VAL A 225 -6.05 0.84 -12.94
N PHE A 226 -5.08 1.42 -13.67
CA PHE A 226 -4.78 1.08 -15.07
C PHE A 226 -3.31 0.70 -15.30
#